data_AF-A0A3D3KRM1-F1
#
_entry.id   AF-A0A3D3KRM1-F1
#
_cell.length_a   1.000
_cell.length_b   1.000
_cell.length_c   1.000
_cell.angle_alpha   90.00
_cell.angle_beta   90.00
_cell.angle_gamma   90.00
#
_symmetry.space_group_name_H-M   'P 1'
#
loop_
_entity.id
_entity.type
_entity.pdbx_description
1 polymer ?
#
loop_
_entity_poly.entity_id
_entity_poly.type
_entity_poly.pdbx_seq_one_letter_code
_entity_poly.pdbx_strand_id
1 'polypeptide(L)'
;LLKEEVDADDVAEVVSKWTGVPVTKLLEGEKQKLLKMEDSLGARVVGQEAAVRAVSDAVRRARAGLQDPNRPVGSFIFLGPTGVGKTELCRALAEFLFDNENAMVRIDMSEFMEQHSVARLIGAPPGYVGYEEGGRLTEAVRRRPYSVVLFDEIEKAHRDVFNVLLQVLDDGRLTDGHGRTVDFKNTIIVMTSNIGTQWIHELSGKDKEEELKERIKEALKEVFRPEFLNRIDDIIIFNRLSKEELQEIVEIQLKALKKRLAEHNLELVISDGVKDRLVEEGFDPVYGARPLKRTIQRLIENPLASELLKGKFPEGSEIVAQVSKNGNISFNLKKTAAVMQ
;
A
#
# COMPACT_ATOMS: atom_id res chain seq x y z
N LEU A 1 22.60 9.98 42.80
CA LEU A 1 22.97 8.61 42.36
C LEU A 1 23.46 8.74 40.94
N LEU A 2 24.75 8.45 40.69
CA LEU A 2 25.28 8.41 39.32
C LEU A 2 24.66 7.20 38.60
N LYS A 3 24.14 7.43 37.40
CA LYS A 3 23.63 6.38 36.51
C LYS A 3 24.86 5.71 35.88
N GLU A 4 25.05 4.41 36.12
CA GLU A 4 26.25 3.68 35.68
C GLU A 4 26.16 3.13 34.24
N GLU A 5 24.98 3.21 33.61
CA GLU A 5 24.76 2.78 32.23
C GLU A 5 24.12 3.90 31.40
N VAL A 6 24.52 3.97 30.13
CA VAL A 6 23.97 4.88 29.13
C VAL A 6 22.77 4.19 28.48
N ASP A 7 21.59 4.79 28.57
CA ASP A 7 20.39 4.31 27.89
C ASP A 7 20.03 5.15 26.65
N ALA A 8 18.93 4.77 25.99
CA ALA A 8 18.46 5.45 24.77
C ALA A 8 18.09 6.92 25.02
N ASP A 9 17.64 7.27 26.23
CA ASP A 9 17.29 8.64 26.60
C ASP A 9 18.55 9.50 26.77
N ASP A 10 19.62 8.93 27.32
CA ASP A 10 20.93 9.59 27.43
C ASP A 10 21.52 9.88 26.04
N VAL A 11 21.44 8.93 25.09
CA VAL A 11 21.86 9.13 23.69
C VAL A 11 21.00 10.18 22.99
N ALA A 12 19.68 10.11 23.17
CA ALA A 12 18.74 11.06 22.60
C ALA A 12 18.99 12.49 23.12
N GLU A 13 19.37 12.66 24.39
CA GLU A 13 19.72 13.96 24.96
C GLU A 13 20.98 14.55 24.31
N VAL A 14 22.02 13.73 24.10
CA VAL A 14 23.26 14.17 23.44
C VAL A 14 22.99 14.55 21.98
N VAL A 15 22.26 13.73 21.23
CA VAL A 15 21.89 14.02 19.84
C VAL A 15 21.02 15.27 19.76
N SER A 16 20.09 15.46 20.71
CA SER A 16 19.26 16.67 20.79
C SER A 16 20.08 17.92 21.06
N LYS A 17 21.06 17.85 21.98
CA LYS A 17 21.98 18.97 22.27
C LYS A 17 22.84 19.33 21.07
N TRP A 18 23.28 18.35 20.28
CA TRP A 18 24.11 18.58 19.10
C TRP A 18 23.34 19.12 17.91
N THR A 19 22.12 18.63 17.69
CA THR A 19 21.32 18.96 16.50
C THR A 19 20.34 20.12 16.74
N GLY A 20 20.03 20.43 18.00
CA GLY A 20 18.95 21.36 18.37
C GLY A 20 17.55 20.78 18.19
N VAL A 21 17.42 19.51 17.78
CA VAL A 21 16.14 18.84 17.53
C VAL A 21 15.76 18.02 18.77
N PRO A 22 14.57 18.20 19.37
CA PRO A 22 14.18 17.49 20.57
C PRO A 22 13.80 16.03 20.28
N VAL A 23 14.81 15.13 20.27
CA VAL A 23 14.68 13.71 19.92
C VAL A 23 13.68 12.98 20.83
N THR A 24 13.66 13.25 22.14
CA THR A 24 12.71 12.61 23.07
C THR A 24 11.25 12.93 22.73
N LYS A 25 10.96 14.19 22.33
CA LYS A 25 9.61 14.59 21.88
C LYS A 25 9.25 13.96 20.53
N LEU A 26 10.22 13.76 19.65
CA LEU A 26 10.02 13.03 18.41
C LEU A 26 9.66 11.56 18.69
N LEU A 27 10.33 10.92 19.64
CA LEU A 27 10.06 9.53 20.04
C LEU A 27 8.67 9.37 20.68
N GLU A 28 8.24 10.30 21.54
CA GLU A 28 6.87 10.30 22.08
C GLU A 28 5.82 10.50 20.99
N GLY A 29 6.08 11.42 20.05
CA GLY A 29 5.23 11.64 18.87
C GLY A 29 5.12 10.40 17.99
N GLU A 30 6.22 9.69 17.77
CA GLU A 30 6.27 8.44 17.00
C GLU A 30 5.43 7.33 17.67
N LYS A 31 5.51 7.18 19.00
CA LYS A 31 4.66 6.22 19.74
C LYS A 31 3.17 6.52 19.56
N GLN A 32 2.76 7.78 19.72
CA GLN A 32 1.37 8.19 19.54
C GLN A 32 0.91 8.02 18.09
N LYS A 33 1.80 8.27 17.11
CA LYS A 33 1.55 8.00 15.69
C LYS A 33 1.22 6.52 15.50
N LEU A 34 2.09 5.62 15.98
CA LEU A 34 1.93 4.16 15.87
C LEU A 34 0.66 3.59 16.54
N LEU A 35 0.16 4.23 17.60
CA LEU A 35 -1.11 3.83 18.23
C LEU A 35 -2.34 4.14 17.37
N LYS A 36 -2.23 5.05 16.41
CA LYS A 36 -3.29 5.44 15.46
C LYS A 36 -3.04 4.92 14.04
N MET A 37 -2.20 3.90 13.93
CA MET A 37 -1.77 3.37 12.64
C MET A 37 -2.94 2.76 11.86
N GLU A 38 -3.78 1.98 12.52
CA GLU A 38 -4.96 1.38 11.89
C GLU A 38 -5.94 2.42 11.36
N ASP A 39 -6.21 3.48 12.12
CA ASP A 39 -7.09 4.58 11.68
C ASP A 39 -6.52 5.28 10.45
N SER A 40 -5.21 5.54 10.46
CA SER A 40 -4.51 6.24 9.38
C SER A 40 -4.47 5.41 8.11
N LEU A 41 -4.16 4.12 8.23
CA LEU A 41 -4.14 3.18 7.11
C LEU A 41 -5.56 2.89 6.60
N GLY A 42 -6.52 2.68 7.49
CA GLY A 42 -7.92 2.40 7.17
C GLY A 42 -8.63 3.54 6.45
N ALA A 43 -8.22 4.79 6.71
CA ALA A 43 -8.71 5.95 5.96
C ALA A 43 -8.35 5.93 4.46
N ARG A 44 -7.37 5.11 4.05
CA ARG A 44 -6.97 4.88 2.65
C ARG A 44 -7.32 3.50 2.14
N VAL A 45 -7.20 2.48 2.99
CA VAL A 45 -7.38 1.06 2.64
C VAL A 45 -8.72 0.57 3.19
N VAL A 46 -9.75 0.65 2.36
CA VAL A 46 -11.13 0.33 2.71
C VAL A 46 -11.38 -1.19 2.65
N GLY A 47 -12.10 -1.74 3.65
CA GLY A 47 -12.60 -3.11 3.66
C GLY A 47 -11.54 -4.19 3.94
N GLN A 48 -10.37 -3.79 4.44
CA GLN A 48 -9.23 -4.70 4.68
C GLN A 48 -8.70 -4.56 6.11
N GLU A 49 -9.59 -4.49 7.10
CA GLU A 49 -9.28 -4.23 8.50
C GLU A 49 -8.33 -5.30 9.08
N ALA A 50 -8.53 -6.57 8.71
CA ALA A 50 -7.66 -7.67 9.12
C ALA A 50 -6.22 -7.48 8.60
N ALA A 51 -6.07 -7.04 7.34
CA ALA A 51 -4.77 -6.77 6.75
C ALA A 51 -4.08 -5.57 7.39
N VAL A 52 -4.82 -4.49 7.59
CA VAL A 52 -4.33 -3.27 8.27
C VAL A 52 -3.87 -3.59 9.68
N ARG A 53 -4.65 -4.38 10.43
CA ARG A 53 -4.32 -4.78 11.80
C ARG A 53 -3.06 -5.64 11.86
N ALA A 54 -2.96 -6.69 11.02
CA ALA A 54 -1.82 -7.60 11.02
C ALA A 54 -0.49 -6.85 10.72
N VAL A 55 -0.49 -5.94 9.75
CA VAL A 55 0.66 -5.10 9.44
C VAL A 55 0.99 -4.14 10.59
N SER A 56 -0.03 -3.49 11.16
CA SER A 56 0.15 -2.56 12.29
C SER A 56 0.74 -3.26 13.52
N ASP A 57 0.27 -4.47 13.83
CA ASP A 57 0.78 -5.29 14.94
C ASP A 57 2.25 -5.67 14.74
N ALA A 58 2.64 -6.08 13.54
CA ALA A 58 4.02 -6.39 13.22
C ALA A 58 4.95 -5.17 13.37
N VAL A 59 4.54 -4.02 12.83
CA VAL A 59 5.31 -2.78 12.94
C VAL A 59 5.44 -2.34 14.40
N ARG A 60 4.37 -2.45 15.19
CA ARG A 60 4.43 -2.15 16.63
C ARG A 60 5.37 -3.10 17.36
N ARG A 61 5.36 -4.41 17.06
CA ARG A 61 6.31 -5.37 17.65
C ARG A 61 7.76 -5.00 17.33
N ALA A 62 8.05 -4.65 16.08
CA ALA A 62 9.38 -4.22 15.65
C ALA A 62 9.84 -2.97 16.43
N ARG A 63 8.98 -1.94 16.49
CA ARG A 63 9.27 -0.66 17.16
C ARG A 63 9.36 -0.77 18.68
N ALA A 64 8.68 -1.74 19.28
CA ALA A 64 8.79 -2.07 20.70
C ALA A 64 10.04 -2.90 21.03
N GLY A 65 10.87 -3.26 20.03
CA GLY A 65 12.06 -4.09 20.24
C GLY A 65 11.73 -5.56 20.56
N LEU A 66 10.52 -6.01 20.22
CA LEU A 66 10.05 -7.38 20.50
C LEU A 66 10.31 -8.35 19.34
N GLN A 67 10.88 -7.86 18.23
CA GLN A 67 11.23 -8.65 17.05
C GLN A 67 12.74 -8.92 17.01
N ASP A 68 13.13 -10.00 16.33
CA ASP A 68 14.52 -10.30 16.04
C ASP A 68 15.20 -9.13 15.29
N PRO A 69 16.27 -8.52 15.85
CA PRO A 69 16.98 -7.41 15.21
C PRO A 69 17.79 -7.80 13.98
N ASN A 70 17.84 -9.09 13.63
CA ASN A 70 18.47 -9.59 12.41
C ASN A 70 17.51 -9.75 11.25
N ARG A 71 16.19 -9.59 11.45
CA ARG A 71 15.20 -9.76 10.39
C ARG A 71 14.62 -8.41 9.95
N PRO A 72 13.98 -8.34 8.76
CA PRO A 72 13.22 -7.15 8.37
C PRO A 72 12.11 -6.83 9.39
N VAL A 73 11.66 -5.57 9.42
CA VAL A 73 10.57 -5.08 10.31
C VAL A 73 9.28 -5.90 10.19
N GLY A 74 9.05 -6.50 9.03
CA GLY A 74 7.99 -7.48 8.83
C GLY A 74 8.07 -8.09 7.45
N SER A 75 7.68 -9.36 7.34
CA SER A 75 7.57 -10.07 6.06
C SER A 75 6.16 -10.62 5.87
N PHE A 76 5.53 -10.25 4.74
CA PHE A 76 4.14 -10.60 4.48
C PHE A 76 3.93 -11.17 3.08
N ILE A 77 3.02 -12.13 2.98
CA ILE A 77 2.39 -12.51 1.70
C ILE A 77 0.96 -11.97 1.69
N PHE A 78 0.66 -11.09 0.75
CA PHE A 78 -0.68 -10.55 0.49
C PHE A 78 -1.35 -11.36 -0.62
N LEU A 79 -2.33 -12.17 -0.23
CA LEU A 79 -3.17 -12.96 -1.12
C LEU A 79 -4.48 -12.23 -1.41
N GLY A 80 -5.03 -12.39 -2.61
CA GLY A 80 -6.33 -11.83 -2.95
C GLY A 80 -6.42 -11.42 -4.41
N PRO A 81 -7.60 -11.01 -4.90
CA PRO A 81 -7.75 -10.66 -6.30
C PRO A 81 -7.06 -9.33 -6.64
N THR A 82 -7.04 -8.99 -7.92
CA THR A 82 -6.48 -7.72 -8.37
C THR A 82 -7.37 -6.56 -7.94
N GLY A 83 -6.75 -5.46 -7.49
CA GLY A 83 -7.48 -4.20 -7.25
C GLY A 83 -8.28 -4.11 -5.95
N VAL A 84 -7.99 -4.97 -4.97
CA VAL A 84 -8.62 -4.95 -3.63
C VAL A 84 -7.84 -4.16 -2.56
N GLY A 85 -6.67 -3.61 -2.90
CA GLY A 85 -5.91 -2.75 -1.98
C GLY A 85 -4.54 -3.26 -1.55
N LYS A 86 -4.07 -4.42 -2.02
CA LYS A 86 -2.73 -4.97 -1.70
C LYS A 86 -1.59 -3.95 -1.85
N THR A 87 -1.48 -3.34 -3.03
CA THR A 87 -0.48 -2.29 -3.32
C THR A 87 -0.78 -0.97 -2.59
N GLU A 88 -2.06 -0.67 -2.36
CA GLU A 88 -2.46 0.58 -1.69
C GLU A 88 -2.06 0.54 -0.21
N LEU A 89 -2.19 -0.60 0.46
CA LEU A 89 -1.67 -0.79 1.82
C LEU A 89 -0.15 -0.58 1.88
N CYS A 90 0.60 -1.04 0.88
CA CYS A 90 2.04 -0.79 0.82
C CYS A 90 2.37 0.71 0.71
N ARG A 91 1.62 1.46 -0.10
CA ARG A 91 1.82 2.92 -0.25
C ARG A 91 1.41 3.68 0.99
N ALA A 92 0.25 3.35 1.57
CA ALA A 92 -0.22 3.94 2.82
C ALA A 92 0.77 3.66 3.96
N LEU A 93 1.37 2.46 4.00
CA LEU A 93 2.41 2.10 4.95
C LEU A 93 3.71 2.90 4.74
N ALA A 94 4.15 3.06 3.49
CA ALA A 94 5.32 3.86 3.15
C ALA A 94 5.14 5.34 3.51
N GLU A 95 3.97 5.92 3.21
CA GLU A 95 3.62 7.27 3.63
C GLU A 95 3.58 7.38 5.16
N PHE A 96 2.91 6.45 5.83
CA PHE A 96 2.74 6.53 7.28
C PHE A 96 4.06 6.40 8.04
N LEU A 97 4.95 5.50 7.62
CA LEU A 97 6.20 5.25 8.34
C LEU A 97 7.35 6.15 7.93
N PHE A 98 7.38 6.58 6.67
CA PHE A 98 8.51 7.29 6.09
C PHE A 98 8.15 8.68 5.54
N ASP A 99 6.92 9.14 5.80
CA ASP A 99 6.35 10.41 5.35
C ASP A 99 6.52 10.62 3.83
N ASN A 100 6.54 9.49 3.08
CA ASN A 100 6.79 9.48 1.64
C ASN A 100 6.23 8.20 1.00
N GLU A 101 5.15 8.32 0.21
CA GLU A 101 4.61 7.20 -0.58
C GLU A 101 5.62 6.57 -1.54
N ASN A 102 6.61 7.34 -2.00
CA ASN A 102 7.68 6.86 -2.88
C ASN A 102 8.80 6.15 -2.12
N ALA A 103 8.72 6.03 -0.79
CA ALA A 103 9.57 5.13 0.00
C ALA A 103 9.11 3.66 -0.15
N MET A 104 8.61 3.30 -1.33
CA MET A 104 8.24 1.95 -1.72
C MET A 104 9.10 1.53 -2.92
N VAL A 105 9.86 0.45 -2.76
CA VAL A 105 10.61 -0.20 -3.84
C VAL A 105 9.71 -1.27 -4.43
N ARG A 106 9.14 -1.03 -5.62
CA ARG A 106 8.29 -2.02 -6.31
C ARG A 106 9.08 -2.78 -7.36
N ILE A 107 9.02 -4.10 -7.28
CA ILE A 107 9.65 -5.02 -8.22
C ILE A 107 8.59 -5.98 -8.73
N ASP A 108 8.39 -5.97 -10.04
CA ASP A 108 7.48 -6.89 -10.73
C ASP A 108 8.19 -8.23 -10.96
N MET A 109 7.69 -9.30 -10.35
CA MET A 109 8.29 -10.62 -10.43
C MET A 109 8.06 -11.32 -11.76
N SER A 110 7.16 -10.81 -12.60
CA SER A 110 7.03 -11.25 -14.00
C SER A 110 8.25 -10.88 -14.84
N GLU A 111 9.05 -9.88 -14.43
CA GLU A 111 10.34 -9.58 -15.06
C GLU A 111 11.44 -10.60 -14.70
N PHE A 112 11.18 -11.47 -13.72
CA PHE A 112 12.16 -12.39 -13.13
C PHE A 112 11.81 -13.87 -13.34
N MET A 113 11.04 -14.20 -14.38
CA MET A 113 10.59 -15.56 -14.70
C MET A 113 11.71 -16.50 -15.14
N GLU A 114 12.80 -15.97 -15.69
CA GLU A 114 13.89 -16.74 -16.27
C GLU A 114 15.12 -16.74 -15.36
N GLN A 115 15.87 -17.84 -15.31
CA GLN A 115 17.00 -17.99 -14.38
C GLN A 115 18.04 -16.87 -14.48
N HIS A 116 18.41 -16.43 -15.69
CA HIS A 116 19.43 -15.41 -15.89
C HIS A 116 18.97 -14.01 -15.45
N SER A 117 17.66 -13.77 -15.37
CA SER A 117 17.10 -12.49 -14.93
C SER A 117 17.34 -12.23 -13.44
N VAL A 118 17.59 -13.28 -12.64
CA VAL A 118 17.89 -13.18 -11.19
C VAL A 118 19.14 -12.33 -10.93
N ALA A 119 20.12 -12.40 -11.82
CA ALA A 119 21.31 -11.55 -11.74
C ALA A 119 20.98 -10.05 -11.84
N ARG A 120 19.90 -9.66 -12.52
CA ARG A 120 19.46 -8.25 -12.57
C ARG A 120 18.87 -7.77 -11.24
N LEU A 121 18.41 -8.69 -10.38
CA LEU A 121 17.85 -8.36 -9.07
C LEU A 121 18.96 -7.93 -8.10
N ILE A 122 20.07 -8.68 -8.09
CA ILE A 122 21.18 -8.52 -7.13
C ILE A 122 22.44 -7.86 -7.71
N GLY A 123 22.54 -7.80 -9.03
CA GLY A 123 23.71 -7.32 -9.78
C GLY A 123 24.45 -8.48 -10.43
N ALA A 124 24.92 -8.27 -11.66
CA ALA A 124 25.72 -9.27 -12.34
C ALA A 124 27.08 -9.45 -11.63
N PRO A 125 27.70 -10.65 -11.69
CA PRO A 125 29.04 -10.85 -11.17
C PRO A 125 30.10 -10.20 -12.08
N PRO A 126 31.35 -10.01 -11.59
CA PRO A 126 32.43 -9.42 -12.38
C PRO A 126 32.64 -10.16 -13.71
N GLY A 127 32.71 -9.42 -14.82
CA GLY A 127 32.94 -9.97 -16.16
C GLY A 127 31.68 -10.21 -17.01
N TYR A 128 30.48 -9.90 -16.49
CA TYR A 128 29.22 -9.99 -17.22
C TYR A 128 28.69 -8.59 -17.62
N VAL A 129 27.91 -8.53 -18.71
CA VAL A 129 27.25 -7.29 -19.15
C VAL A 129 26.28 -6.82 -18.07
N GLY A 130 26.32 -5.53 -17.71
CA GLY A 130 25.51 -4.95 -16.64
C GLY A 130 26.15 -5.04 -15.25
N TYR A 131 27.43 -5.46 -15.15
CA TYR A 131 28.19 -5.46 -13.90
C TYR A 131 28.13 -4.08 -13.21
N GLU A 132 28.43 -2.98 -13.90
CA GLU A 132 28.52 -1.66 -13.25
C GLU A 132 27.17 -1.05 -12.81
N GLU A 133 26.03 -1.59 -13.26
CA GLU A 133 24.70 -1.03 -12.95
C GLU A 133 24.18 -1.44 -11.56
N GLY A 134 24.80 -2.44 -10.92
CA GLY A 134 24.31 -3.01 -9.67
C GLY A 134 22.99 -3.76 -9.83
N GLY A 135 22.45 -4.28 -8.72
CA GLY A 135 21.16 -4.97 -8.72
C GLY A 135 20.00 -4.02 -8.53
N ARG A 136 18.87 -4.27 -9.21
CA ARG A 136 17.65 -3.46 -9.05
C ARG A 136 17.17 -3.40 -7.61
N LEU A 137 17.22 -4.53 -6.89
CA LEU A 137 16.82 -4.60 -5.49
C LEU A 137 17.91 -4.04 -4.57
N THR A 138 19.15 -4.51 -4.74
CA THR A 138 20.27 -4.15 -3.87
C THR A 138 20.58 -2.65 -3.92
N GLU A 139 20.60 -2.03 -5.11
CA GLU A 139 20.82 -0.58 -5.23
C GLU A 139 19.65 0.25 -4.68
N ALA A 140 18.41 -0.18 -4.89
CA ALA A 140 17.24 0.53 -4.41
C ALA A 140 17.22 0.59 -2.87
N VAL A 141 17.46 -0.53 -2.22
CA VAL A 141 17.48 -0.62 -0.75
C VAL A 141 18.75 0.01 -0.17
N ARG A 142 19.91 -0.12 -0.83
CA ARG A 142 21.13 0.58 -0.41
C ARG A 142 20.96 2.10 -0.40
N ARG A 143 20.22 2.66 -1.37
CA ARG A 143 19.90 4.09 -1.43
C ARG A 143 18.80 4.49 -0.46
N ARG A 144 17.88 3.57 -0.12
CA ARG A 144 16.74 3.80 0.78
C ARG A 144 16.53 2.59 1.71
N PRO A 145 17.31 2.49 2.80
CA PRO A 145 17.25 1.35 3.72
C PRO A 145 15.96 1.32 4.54
N TYR A 146 15.30 2.48 4.68
CA TYR A 146 13.95 2.61 5.24
C TYR A 146 12.94 2.64 4.10
N SER A 147 12.38 1.48 3.78
CA SER A 147 11.43 1.36 2.68
C SER A 147 10.49 0.16 2.83
N VAL A 148 9.35 0.25 2.16
CA VAL A 148 8.50 -0.92 1.88
C VAL A 148 8.99 -1.55 0.57
N VAL A 149 9.45 -2.79 0.61
CA VAL A 149 9.87 -3.53 -0.58
C VAL A 149 8.72 -4.43 -1.02
N LEU A 150 8.13 -4.10 -2.16
CA LEU A 150 6.99 -4.80 -2.74
C LEU A 150 7.44 -5.69 -3.91
N PHE A 151 7.35 -7.00 -3.72
CA PHE A 151 7.49 -8.01 -4.76
C PHE A 151 6.09 -8.35 -5.31
N ASP A 152 5.76 -7.83 -6.48
CA ASP A 152 4.44 -8.00 -7.10
C ASP A 152 4.38 -9.31 -7.90
N GLU A 153 3.30 -10.08 -7.76
CA GLU A 153 3.09 -11.37 -8.46
C GLU A 153 4.19 -12.41 -8.20
N ILE A 154 4.51 -12.62 -6.91
CA ILE A 154 5.67 -13.45 -6.48
C ILE A 154 5.65 -14.88 -7.02
N GLU A 155 4.48 -15.43 -7.34
CA GLU A 155 4.33 -16.76 -7.95
C GLU A 155 4.91 -16.88 -9.36
N LYS A 156 5.16 -15.75 -10.04
CA LYS A 156 5.73 -15.72 -11.40
C LYS A 156 7.25 -15.79 -11.39
N ALA A 157 7.89 -15.48 -10.27
CA ALA A 157 9.35 -15.48 -10.16
C ALA A 157 9.97 -16.85 -10.44
N HIS A 158 11.17 -16.85 -11.02
CA HIS A 158 12.01 -18.04 -11.07
C HIS A 158 12.35 -18.51 -9.65
N ARG A 159 12.48 -19.84 -9.46
CA ARG A 159 12.74 -20.43 -8.14
C ARG A 159 14.00 -19.91 -7.44
N ASP A 160 15.01 -19.54 -8.22
CA ASP A 160 16.27 -19.01 -7.68
C ASP A 160 16.11 -17.62 -7.05
N VAL A 161 15.05 -16.87 -7.38
CA VAL A 161 14.70 -15.62 -6.66
C VAL A 161 14.38 -15.91 -5.20
N PHE A 162 13.72 -17.03 -4.90
CA PHE A 162 13.37 -17.38 -3.51
C PHE A 162 14.61 -17.65 -2.66
N ASN A 163 15.70 -18.17 -3.24
CA ASN A 163 16.96 -18.36 -2.52
C ASN A 163 17.57 -17.02 -2.11
N VAL A 164 17.51 -16.02 -3.00
CA VAL A 164 17.93 -14.65 -2.71
C VAL A 164 17.07 -14.05 -1.59
N LEU A 165 15.75 -14.23 -1.67
CA LEU A 165 14.82 -13.70 -0.67
C LEU A 165 14.95 -14.40 0.69
N LEU A 166 15.28 -15.69 0.74
CA LEU A 166 15.56 -16.40 1.99
C LEU A 166 16.69 -15.70 2.78
N GLN A 167 17.77 -15.30 2.11
CA GLN A 167 18.86 -14.57 2.75
C GLN A 167 18.37 -13.24 3.37
N VAL A 168 17.51 -12.51 2.65
CA VAL A 168 16.90 -11.27 3.13
C VAL A 168 16.01 -11.52 4.35
N LEU A 169 15.22 -12.59 4.33
CA LEU A 169 14.24 -12.91 5.38
C LEU A 169 14.89 -13.51 6.64
N ASP A 170 16.04 -14.19 6.50
CA ASP A 170 16.78 -14.83 7.58
C ASP A 170 17.74 -13.86 8.27
N ASP A 171 18.62 -13.23 7.47
CA ASP A 171 19.75 -12.45 7.98
C ASP A 171 19.51 -10.94 7.89
N GLY A 172 18.39 -10.51 7.30
CA GLY A 172 18.09 -9.10 7.09
C GLY A 172 19.14 -8.41 6.22
N ARG A 173 19.85 -9.19 5.40
CA ARG A 173 20.99 -8.73 4.60
C ARG A 173 21.03 -9.45 3.27
N LEU A 174 21.60 -8.79 2.27
CA LEU A 174 21.83 -9.39 0.97
C LEU A 174 23.17 -8.94 0.41
N THR A 175 23.96 -9.89 -0.08
CA THR A 175 25.24 -9.58 -0.73
C THR A 175 25.00 -9.42 -2.24
N ASP A 176 25.39 -8.28 -2.78
CA ASP A 176 25.25 -7.99 -4.21
C ASP A 176 26.33 -8.69 -5.06
N GLY A 177 26.20 -8.60 -6.39
CA GLY A 177 27.17 -9.17 -7.33
C GLY A 177 28.60 -8.62 -7.21
N HIS A 178 28.81 -7.50 -6.50
CA HIS A 178 30.11 -6.89 -6.22
C HIS A 178 30.68 -7.27 -4.85
N GLY A 179 29.98 -8.13 -4.09
CA GLY A 179 30.37 -8.49 -2.74
C GLY A 179 30.01 -7.46 -1.66
N ARG A 180 29.19 -6.44 -1.98
CA ARG A 180 28.73 -5.46 -1.00
C ARG A 180 27.51 -6.00 -0.27
N THR A 181 27.49 -5.89 1.04
CA THR A 181 26.33 -6.27 1.86
C THR A 181 25.36 -5.10 1.99
N VAL A 182 24.11 -5.32 1.63
CA VAL A 182 22.98 -4.38 1.77
C VAL A 182 22.13 -4.79 2.96
N ASP A 183 21.72 -3.82 3.77
CA ASP A 183 20.93 -4.03 4.99
C ASP A 183 19.42 -3.87 4.71
N PHE A 184 18.64 -4.88 5.11
CA PHE A 184 17.19 -4.97 4.99
C PHE A 184 16.46 -4.95 6.35
N LYS A 185 17.18 -4.85 7.46
CA LYS A 185 16.59 -4.88 8.82
C LYS A 185 15.57 -3.76 9.05
N ASN A 186 15.71 -2.63 8.35
CA ASN A 186 14.79 -1.50 8.42
C ASN A 186 13.73 -1.48 7.30
N THR A 187 13.58 -2.59 6.57
CA THR A 187 12.60 -2.72 5.49
C THR A 187 11.38 -3.49 5.92
N ILE A 188 10.25 -3.22 5.26
CA ILE A 188 9.06 -4.08 5.32
C ILE A 188 8.96 -4.82 3.99
N ILE A 189 9.00 -6.14 4.04
CA ILE A 189 8.93 -7.00 2.87
C ILE A 189 7.49 -7.41 2.63
N VAL A 190 6.94 -7.06 1.47
CA VAL A 190 5.61 -7.47 1.05
C VAL A 190 5.70 -8.20 -0.28
N MET A 191 5.07 -9.37 -0.35
CA MET A 191 4.90 -10.13 -1.58
C MET A 191 3.43 -10.21 -1.92
N THR A 192 3.00 -9.74 -3.08
CA THR A 192 1.62 -9.97 -3.53
C THR A 192 1.55 -11.25 -4.32
N SER A 193 0.45 -11.97 -4.18
CA SER A 193 0.16 -13.11 -5.03
C SER A 193 -1.33 -13.19 -5.32
N ASN A 194 -1.66 -13.80 -6.46
CA ASN A 194 -3.03 -14.15 -6.84
C ASN A 194 -3.32 -15.64 -6.58
N ILE A 195 -2.43 -16.36 -5.89
CA ILE A 195 -2.66 -17.74 -5.43
C ILE A 195 -3.93 -17.81 -4.56
N GLY A 196 -4.75 -18.82 -4.81
CA GLY A 196 -5.94 -19.11 -4.01
C GLY A 196 -7.11 -18.15 -4.18
N THR A 197 -7.04 -17.22 -5.13
CA THR A 197 -8.12 -16.25 -5.43
C THR A 197 -9.46 -16.90 -5.75
N GLN A 198 -9.45 -18.08 -6.37
CA GLN A 198 -10.66 -18.87 -6.64
C GLN A 198 -11.39 -19.31 -5.36
N TRP A 199 -10.68 -19.74 -4.32
CA TRP A 199 -11.31 -20.14 -3.07
C TRP A 199 -11.72 -18.96 -2.21
N ILE A 200 -10.96 -17.85 -2.26
CA ILE A 200 -11.36 -16.59 -1.62
C ILE A 200 -12.73 -16.15 -2.14
N HIS A 201 -13.04 -16.43 -3.41
CA HIS A 201 -14.36 -16.18 -3.98
C HIS A 201 -15.43 -17.16 -3.47
N GLU A 202 -15.17 -18.46 -3.55
CA GLU A 202 -16.17 -19.52 -3.26
C GLU A 202 -16.46 -19.73 -1.76
N LEU A 203 -15.47 -19.48 -0.92
CA LEU A 203 -15.51 -19.72 0.53
C LEU A 203 -15.60 -18.41 1.33
N SER A 204 -16.09 -17.34 0.72
CA SER A 204 -16.31 -16.06 1.38
C SER A 204 -17.46 -16.18 2.41
N GLY A 205 -17.12 -16.44 3.67
CA GLY A 205 -18.07 -16.54 4.78
C GLY A 205 -17.41 -17.02 6.08
N LYS A 206 -17.88 -16.54 7.24
CA LYS A 206 -17.27 -16.85 8.55
C LYS A 206 -17.23 -18.34 8.87
N ASP A 207 -18.23 -19.10 8.41
CA ASP A 207 -18.33 -20.53 8.69
C ASP A 207 -17.35 -21.39 7.87
N LYS A 208 -16.64 -20.80 6.90
CA LYS A 208 -15.72 -21.48 5.99
C LYS A 208 -14.28 -20.96 6.07
N GLU A 209 -13.98 -20.12 7.06
CA GLU A 209 -12.66 -19.49 7.20
C GLU A 209 -11.54 -20.54 7.38
N GLU A 210 -11.78 -21.57 8.19
CA GLU A 210 -10.80 -22.64 8.40
C GLU A 210 -10.59 -23.48 7.13
N GLU A 211 -11.65 -23.81 6.40
CA GLU A 211 -11.54 -24.49 5.10
C GLU A 211 -10.76 -23.64 4.10
N LEU A 212 -11.03 -22.33 4.04
CA LEU A 212 -10.31 -21.40 3.18
C LEU A 212 -8.81 -21.35 3.52
N LYS A 213 -8.47 -21.27 4.80
CA LYS A 213 -7.07 -21.29 5.27
C LYS A 213 -6.35 -22.57 4.87
N GLU A 214 -7.01 -23.72 5.00
CA GLU A 214 -6.44 -25.01 4.62
C GLU A 214 -6.15 -25.09 3.12
N ARG A 215 -7.12 -24.70 2.28
CA ARG A 215 -6.96 -24.66 0.81
C ARG A 215 -5.84 -23.71 0.37
N ILE A 216 -5.77 -22.53 0.98
CA ILE A 216 -4.71 -21.56 0.70
C ILE A 216 -3.34 -22.13 1.10
N LYS A 217 -3.24 -22.77 2.26
CA LYS A 217 -2.01 -23.39 2.74
C LYS A 217 -1.53 -24.50 1.82
N GLU A 218 -2.44 -25.32 1.29
CA GLU A 218 -2.11 -26.34 0.29
C GLU A 218 -1.55 -25.71 -0.98
N ALA A 219 -2.23 -24.72 -1.55
CA ALA A 219 -1.79 -24.07 -2.79
C ALA A 219 -0.46 -23.31 -2.64
N LEU A 220 -0.23 -22.69 -1.49
CA LEU A 220 1.05 -22.06 -1.20
C LEU A 220 2.20 -23.06 -1.16
N LYS A 221 1.98 -24.27 -0.62
CA LYS A 221 3.00 -25.32 -0.58
C LYS A 221 3.33 -25.91 -1.95
N GLU A 222 2.43 -25.81 -2.92
CA GLU A 222 2.70 -26.23 -4.29
C GLU A 222 3.67 -25.28 -4.99
N VAL A 223 3.61 -23.99 -4.66
CA VAL A 223 4.45 -22.95 -5.28
C VAL A 223 5.72 -22.67 -4.48
N PHE A 224 5.60 -22.56 -3.16
CA PHE A 224 6.68 -22.17 -2.27
C PHE A 224 7.15 -23.35 -1.41
N ARG A 225 8.46 -23.42 -1.22
CA ARG A 225 9.06 -24.40 -0.30
C ARG A 225 8.66 -24.08 1.14
N PRO A 226 8.47 -25.09 2.02
CA PRO A 226 8.15 -24.85 3.43
C PRO A 226 9.16 -23.96 4.15
N GLU A 227 10.44 -24.06 3.81
CA GLU A 227 11.51 -23.20 4.35
C GLU A 227 11.24 -21.72 4.10
N PHE A 228 10.75 -21.34 2.90
CA PHE A 228 10.40 -19.96 2.58
C PHE A 228 9.18 -19.49 3.36
N LEU A 229 8.13 -20.30 3.41
CA LEU A 229 6.89 -19.97 4.14
C LEU A 229 7.15 -19.79 5.65
N ASN A 230 8.06 -20.56 6.23
CA ASN A 230 8.44 -20.46 7.64
C ASN A 230 9.20 -19.16 7.98
N ARG A 231 9.61 -18.36 7.00
CA ARG A 231 10.28 -17.05 7.18
C ARG A 231 9.37 -15.86 6.94
N ILE A 232 8.12 -16.13 6.56
CA ILE A 232 7.08 -15.13 6.44
C ILE A 232 6.43 -14.96 7.81
N ASP A 233 6.34 -13.73 8.29
CA ASP A 233 5.74 -13.44 9.59
C ASP A 233 4.21 -13.62 9.55
N ASP A 234 3.56 -13.23 8.44
CA ASP A 234 2.12 -13.45 8.26
C ASP A 234 1.70 -13.59 6.80
N ILE A 235 0.64 -14.37 6.57
CA ILE A 235 -0.01 -14.56 5.27
C ILE A 235 -1.40 -13.96 5.36
N ILE A 236 -1.57 -12.83 4.67
CA ILE A 236 -2.72 -11.97 4.81
C ILE A 236 -3.64 -12.12 3.59
N ILE A 237 -4.90 -12.44 3.84
CA ILE A 237 -5.93 -12.59 2.82
C ILE A 237 -6.67 -11.26 2.66
N PHE A 238 -6.71 -10.75 1.43
CA PHE A 238 -7.48 -9.58 1.03
C PHE A 238 -8.80 -10.04 0.40
N ASN A 239 -9.89 -9.53 0.96
CA ASN A 239 -11.24 -9.88 0.54
C ASN A 239 -11.68 -9.03 -0.66
N ARG A 240 -12.70 -9.50 -1.38
CA ARG A 240 -13.38 -8.67 -2.37
C ARG A 240 -14.07 -7.50 -1.70
N LEU A 241 -14.09 -6.38 -2.40
CA LEU A 241 -14.71 -5.16 -1.93
C LEU A 241 -16.23 -5.24 -2.08
N SER A 242 -16.97 -4.88 -1.02
CA SER A 242 -18.41 -4.72 -1.06
C SER A 242 -18.81 -3.49 -1.89
N LYS A 243 -20.10 -3.37 -2.22
CA LYS A 243 -20.59 -2.19 -2.94
C LYS A 243 -20.38 -0.91 -2.12
N GLU A 244 -20.63 -0.99 -0.81
CA GLU A 244 -20.46 0.08 0.15
C GLU A 244 -18.98 0.51 0.24
N GLU A 245 -18.08 -0.46 0.33
CA GLU A 245 -16.63 -0.21 0.34
C GLU A 245 -16.15 0.44 -0.97
N LEU A 246 -16.71 0.03 -2.11
CA LEU A 246 -16.42 0.67 -3.40
C LEU A 246 -16.92 2.12 -3.45
N GLN A 247 -18.07 2.43 -2.85
CA GLN A 247 -18.57 3.81 -2.75
C GLN A 247 -17.66 4.67 -1.86
N GLU A 248 -17.12 4.12 -0.77
CA GLU A 248 -16.14 4.80 0.07
C GLU A 248 -14.84 5.07 -0.71
N ILE A 249 -14.37 4.11 -1.51
CA ILE A 249 -13.19 4.31 -2.39
C ILE A 249 -13.46 5.41 -3.41
N VAL A 250 -14.66 5.47 -3.99
CA VAL A 250 -15.07 6.57 -4.88
C VAL A 250 -14.98 7.90 -4.16
N GLU A 251 -15.50 8.01 -2.93
CA GLU A 251 -15.40 9.22 -2.12
C GLU A 251 -13.94 9.63 -1.86
N ILE A 252 -13.06 8.68 -1.52
CA ILE A 252 -11.62 8.92 -1.32
C ILE A 252 -10.99 9.48 -2.60
N GLN A 253 -11.25 8.90 -3.77
CA GLN A 253 -10.68 9.37 -5.04
C GLN A 253 -11.20 10.76 -5.42
N LEU A 254 -12.45 11.08 -5.07
CA LEU A 254 -13.06 12.38 -5.32
C LEU A 254 -12.51 13.49 -4.40
N LYS A 255 -11.93 13.17 -3.24
CA LYS A 255 -11.32 14.18 -2.34
C LYS A 255 -10.28 15.04 -3.04
N ALA A 256 -9.42 14.44 -3.88
CA ALA A 256 -8.40 15.19 -4.63
C ALA A 256 -9.01 16.16 -5.66
N LEU A 257 -10.11 15.77 -6.31
CA LEU A 257 -10.87 16.65 -7.19
C LEU A 257 -11.54 17.79 -6.41
N LYS A 258 -12.23 17.46 -5.31
CA LYS A 258 -12.89 18.46 -4.43
C LYS A 258 -11.87 19.48 -3.91
N LYS A 259 -10.67 19.04 -3.52
CA LYS A 259 -9.59 19.93 -3.08
C LYS A 259 -9.15 20.90 -4.19
N ARG A 260 -8.91 20.39 -5.40
CA ARG A 260 -8.54 21.24 -6.56
C ARG A 260 -9.63 22.26 -6.91
N LEU A 261 -10.91 21.88 -6.79
CA LEU A 261 -12.02 22.81 -7.01
C LEU A 261 -12.11 23.88 -5.91
N ALA A 262 -11.87 23.49 -4.65
CA ALA A 262 -11.86 24.42 -3.53
C ALA A 262 -10.76 25.49 -3.64
N GLU A 263 -9.60 25.15 -4.23
CA GLU A 263 -8.53 26.11 -4.56
C GLU A 263 -8.99 27.19 -5.57
N HIS A 264 -10.08 26.92 -6.31
CA HIS A 264 -10.75 27.86 -7.21
C HIS A 264 -12.08 28.38 -6.65
N ASN A 265 -12.29 28.31 -5.32
CA ASN A 265 -13.52 28.72 -4.64
C ASN A 265 -14.78 28.02 -5.19
N LEU A 266 -14.67 26.77 -5.61
CA LEU A 266 -15.78 25.95 -6.05
C LEU A 266 -15.96 24.75 -5.11
N GLU A 267 -17.21 24.47 -4.74
CA GLU A 267 -17.54 23.29 -3.96
C GLU A 267 -18.24 22.26 -4.86
N LEU A 268 -17.87 20.98 -4.72
CA LEU A 268 -18.51 19.88 -5.46
C LEU A 268 -19.17 18.90 -4.50
N VAL A 269 -20.50 18.84 -4.56
CA VAL A 269 -21.33 17.88 -3.86
C VAL A 269 -21.79 16.79 -4.82
N ILE A 270 -21.57 15.54 -4.44
CA ILE A 270 -21.88 14.37 -5.26
C ILE A 270 -22.98 13.58 -4.55
N SER A 271 -24.11 13.38 -5.23
CA SER A 271 -25.21 12.59 -4.65
C SER A 271 -24.89 11.10 -4.60
N ASP A 272 -25.54 10.35 -3.71
CA ASP A 272 -25.33 8.91 -3.57
C ASP A 272 -25.65 8.15 -4.87
N GLY A 273 -26.68 8.58 -5.60
CA GLY A 273 -26.99 8.01 -6.91
C GLY A 273 -25.86 8.17 -7.95
N VAL A 274 -25.03 9.23 -7.85
CA VAL A 274 -23.84 9.36 -8.70
C VAL A 274 -22.74 8.41 -8.23
N LYS A 275 -22.56 8.22 -6.92
CA LYS A 275 -21.60 7.24 -6.38
C LYS A 275 -21.98 5.82 -6.81
N ASP A 276 -23.25 5.46 -6.70
CA ASP A 276 -23.80 4.20 -7.22
C ASP A 276 -23.44 4.01 -8.69
N ARG A 277 -23.70 5.03 -9.51
CA ARG A 277 -23.41 4.97 -10.94
C ARG A 277 -21.91 4.79 -11.23
N LEU A 278 -21.05 5.47 -10.47
CA LEU A 278 -19.60 5.35 -10.60
C LEU A 278 -19.12 3.94 -10.23
N VAL A 279 -19.71 3.33 -9.20
CA VAL A 279 -19.40 1.94 -8.81
C VAL A 279 -19.90 0.96 -9.87
N GLU A 280 -21.15 1.09 -10.33
CA GLU A 280 -21.72 0.21 -11.38
C GLU A 280 -20.90 0.21 -12.67
N GLU A 281 -20.37 1.38 -13.07
CA GLU A 281 -19.63 1.53 -14.34
C GLU A 281 -18.11 1.39 -14.18
N GLY A 282 -17.59 1.49 -12.95
CA GLY A 282 -16.15 1.48 -12.67
C GLY A 282 -15.65 0.29 -11.85
N PHE A 283 -16.56 -0.56 -11.37
CA PHE A 283 -16.20 -1.86 -10.79
C PHE A 283 -16.05 -2.91 -11.90
N ASP A 284 -14.97 -3.69 -11.81
CA ASP A 284 -14.74 -4.84 -12.67
C ASP A 284 -14.48 -6.08 -11.80
N PRO A 285 -15.19 -7.20 -12.01
CA PRO A 285 -15.00 -8.42 -11.21
C PRO A 285 -13.57 -9.00 -11.25
N VAL A 286 -12.82 -8.72 -12.31
CA VAL A 286 -11.43 -9.18 -12.52
C VAL A 286 -10.43 -8.15 -12.00
N TYR A 287 -10.66 -6.86 -12.25
CA TYR A 287 -9.71 -5.78 -11.93
C TYR A 287 -10.01 -5.02 -10.62
N GLY A 288 -11.11 -5.35 -9.93
CA GLY A 288 -11.52 -4.73 -8.68
C GLY A 288 -11.79 -3.23 -8.82
N ALA A 289 -11.30 -2.44 -7.88
CA ALA A 289 -11.47 -0.98 -7.85
C ALA A 289 -10.57 -0.22 -8.85
N ARG A 290 -9.65 -0.89 -9.57
CA ARG A 290 -8.68 -0.23 -10.48
C ARG A 290 -9.33 0.67 -11.54
N PRO A 291 -10.45 0.28 -12.19
CA PRO A 291 -11.06 1.10 -13.25
C PRO A 291 -11.76 2.36 -12.71
N LEU A 292 -12.11 2.43 -11.42
CA LEU A 292 -12.87 3.54 -10.82
C LEU A 292 -12.25 4.91 -11.15
N LYS A 293 -10.92 5.04 -11.07
CA LYS A 293 -10.23 6.30 -11.37
C LYS A 293 -10.53 6.79 -12.79
N ARG A 294 -10.49 5.88 -13.77
CA ARG A 294 -10.77 6.19 -15.17
C ARG A 294 -12.26 6.51 -15.36
N THR A 295 -13.14 5.82 -14.66
CA THR A 295 -14.59 6.09 -14.69
C THR A 295 -14.91 7.47 -14.09
N ILE A 296 -14.32 7.83 -12.95
CA ILE A 296 -14.43 9.18 -12.36
C ILE A 296 -13.92 10.24 -13.34
N GLN A 297 -12.75 10.02 -13.96
CA GLN A 297 -12.22 10.98 -14.94
C GLN A 297 -13.19 11.18 -16.11
N ARG A 298 -13.73 10.09 -16.67
CA ARG A 298 -14.63 10.16 -17.84
C ARG A 298 -16.00 10.75 -17.51
N LEU A 299 -16.58 10.38 -16.37
CA LEU A 299 -17.96 10.73 -16.03
C LEU A 299 -18.08 12.00 -15.18
N ILE A 300 -17.03 12.35 -14.44
CA ILE A 300 -17.00 13.51 -13.55
C ILE A 300 -16.05 14.58 -14.08
N GLU A 301 -14.76 14.29 -14.17
CA GLU A 301 -13.75 15.32 -14.46
C GLU A 301 -13.92 15.93 -15.86
N ASN A 302 -14.07 15.10 -16.91
CA ASN A 302 -14.16 15.58 -18.28
C ASN A 302 -15.42 16.44 -18.55
N PRO A 303 -16.63 16.02 -18.13
CA PRO A 303 -17.81 16.86 -18.32
C PRO A 303 -17.76 18.12 -17.45
N LEU A 304 -17.30 18.02 -16.20
CA LEU A 304 -17.17 19.18 -15.32
C LEU A 304 -16.19 20.22 -15.89
N ALA A 305 -15.03 19.79 -16.39
CA ALA A 305 -14.06 20.67 -17.05
C ALA A 305 -14.69 21.40 -18.24
N SER A 306 -15.49 20.71 -19.05
CA SER A 306 -16.20 21.30 -20.18
C SER A 306 -17.21 22.36 -19.75
N GLU A 307 -17.95 22.12 -18.66
CA GLU A 307 -18.94 23.08 -18.13
C GLU A 307 -18.27 24.29 -17.45
N LEU A 308 -17.12 24.09 -16.80
CA LEU A 308 -16.31 25.17 -16.25
C LEU A 308 -15.76 26.09 -17.34
N LEU A 309 -15.23 25.52 -18.45
CA LEU A 309 -14.74 26.30 -19.59
C LEU A 309 -15.83 27.10 -20.30
N LYS A 310 -17.09 26.64 -20.24
CA LYS A 310 -18.26 27.40 -20.74
C LYS A 310 -18.68 28.54 -19.81
N GLY A 311 -18.05 28.69 -18.64
CA GLY A 311 -18.41 29.72 -17.66
C GLY A 311 -19.75 29.45 -16.96
N LYS A 312 -20.21 28.20 -16.90
CA LYS A 312 -21.51 27.85 -16.30
C LYS A 312 -21.55 28.01 -14.78
N PHE A 313 -20.39 27.88 -14.12
CA PHE A 313 -20.26 27.95 -12.67
C PHE A 313 -19.36 29.13 -12.29
N PRO A 314 -19.92 30.23 -11.78
CA PRO A 314 -19.13 31.35 -11.28
C PRO A 314 -18.36 30.96 -10.01
N GLU A 315 -17.36 31.76 -9.66
CA GLU A 315 -16.60 31.62 -8.41
C GLU A 315 -17.53 31.68 -7.19
N GLY A 316 -17.24 30.88 -6.16
CA GLY A 316 -18.08 30.74 -4.95
C GLY A 316 -19.27 29.79 -5.12
N SER A 317 -19.40 29.11 -6.27
CA SER A 317 -20.52 28.21 -6.54
C SER A 317 -20.41 26.87 -5.82
N GLU A 318 -21.54 26.38 -5.34
CA GLU A 318 -21.74 24.99 -4.94
C GLU A 318 -22.36 24.20 -6.11
N ILE A 319 -21.56 23.30 -6.69
CA ILE A 319 -21.90 22.45 -7.82
C ILE A 319 -22.41 21.11 -7.31
N VAL A 320 -23.61 20.74 -7.71
CA VAL A 320 -24.26 19.48 -7.32
C VAL A 320 -24.28 18.55 -8.53
N ALA A 321 -23.60 17.40 -8.40
CA ALA A 321 -23.62 16.33 -9.39
C ALA A 321 -24.77 15.35 -9.07
N GLN A 322 -25.65 15.12 -10.05
CA GLN A 322 -26.81 14.22 -9.94
C GLN A 322 -27.00 13.39 -11.19
N VAL A 323 -27.54 12.18 -11.02
CA VAL A 323 -27.99 11.35 -12.14
C VAL A 323 -29.28 11.93 -12.71
N SER A 324 -29.25 12.29 -13.99
CA SER A 324 -30.41 12.78 -14.75
C SER A 324 -31.39 11.66 -15.06
N LYS A 325 -32.61 12.03 -15.49
CA LYS A 325 -33.65 11.06 -15.90
C LYS A 325 -33.20 10.12 -17.02
N ASN A 326 -32.19 10.52 -17.80
CA ASN A 326 -31.65 9.73 -18.92
C ASN A 326 -30.47 8.84 -18.50
N GLY A 327 -30.14 8.79 -17.20
CA GLY A 327 -29.03 8.00 -16.66
C GLY A 327 -27.65 8.68 -16.73
N ASN A 328 -27.55 9.86 -17.34
CA ASN A 328 -26.30 10.62 -17.43
C ASN A 328 -26.06 11.48 -16.18
N ILE A 329 -24.81 11.69 -15.80
CA ILE A 329 -24.45 12.61 -14.71
C ILE A 329 -24.54 14.06 -15.21
N SER A 330 -25.23 14.89 -14.45
CA SER A 330 -25.44 16.31 -14.73
C SER A 330 -24.98 17.18 -13.56
N PHE A 331 -24.45 18.36 -13.89
CA PHE A 331 -23.94 19.33 -12.92
C PHE A 331 -24.82 20.58 -12.91
N ASN A 332 -25.32 20.93 -11.72
CA ASN A 332 -26.20 22.08 -11.51
C ASN A 332 -25.73 22.90 -10.31
N LEU A 333 -26.02 24.19 -10.28
CA LEU A 333 -25.87 24.99 -9.06
C LEU A 333 -26.84 24.47 -8.00
N LYS A 334 -26.39 24.38 -6.75
CA LYS A 334 -27.31 24.17 -5.64
C LYS A 334 -28.29 25.32 -5.62
N LYS A 335 -29.58 25.03 -5.73
CA LYS A 335 -30.61 26.05 -5.53
C LYS A 335 -30.52 26.50 -4.07
N THR A 336 -30.05 27.72 -3.84
CA THR A 336 -30.31 28.40 -2.57
C THR A 336 -31.83 28.41 -2.41
N ALA A 337 -32.35 27.78 -1.36
CA ALA A 337 -33.75 27.93 -1.01
C ALA A 337 -33.98 29.43 -0.86
N ALA A 338 -34.76 30.02 -1.77
CA ALA A 338 -35.15 31.41 -1.66
C ALA A 338 -35.82 31.56 -0.30
N VAL A 339 -35.20 32.36 0.58
CA VAL A 339 -35.86 32.88 1.76
C VAL A 339 -37.03 33.70 1.21
N MET A 340 -38.22 33.09 1.18
CA MET A 340 -39.46 33.81 1.01
C MET A 340 -39.60 34.71 2.24
N GLN A 341 -39.37 36.01 2.07
CA GLN A 341 -39.90 37.05 2.93
C GLN A 341 -41.07 37.72 2.21
#